data_AF-A0A537Q3M3-F1
#
_entry.id   AF-A0A537Q3M3-F1
#
_cell.length_a   1.000
_cell.length_b   1.000
_cell.length_c   1.000
_cell.angle_alpha   90.00
_cell.angle_beta   90.00
_cell.angle_gamma   90.00
#
_symmetry.space_group_name_H-M   'P 1'
#
loop_
_entity.id
_entity.type
_entity.pdbx_description
1 polymer ?
#
loop_
_entity_poly.entity_id
_entity_poly.type
_entity_poly.pdbx_seq_one_letter_code
_entity_poly.pdbx_strand_id
1 'polypeptide(L)' 'MVGRSYLVRQAATLLGVARKTADPNLAAALVGKAADYLSQIDEAVPPLDRSPQPPDVEPSRG' A
#
# COMPACT_ATOMS: atom_id res chain seq x y z
N MET A 1 -2.57 5.88 -9.88
CA MET A 1 -2.35 5.14 -8.62
C MET A 1 -2.81 5.99 -7.45
N VAL A 2 -3.58 5.41 -6.53
CA VAL A 2 -3.85 6.02 -5.23
C VAL A 2 -2.59 5.88 -4.37
N GLY A 3 -2.14 6.95 -3.74
CA GLY A 3 -0.86 6.93 -2.99
C GLY A 3 -0.92 6.09 -1.72
N ARG A 4 0.20 5.44 -1.36
CA ARG A 4 0.35 4.66 -0.11
C ARG A 4 -0.16 5.42 1.12
N SER A 5 0.23 6.68 1.27
CA SER A 5 -0.18 7.52 2.41
C SER A 5 -1.69 7.73 2.50
N TYR A 6 -2.38 7.76 1.35
CA TYR A 6 -3.84 7.83 1.33
C TYR A 6 -4.46 6.51 1.80
N LEU A 7 -3.99 5.37 1.28
CA LEU A 7 -4.48 4.05 1.68
C LEU A 7 -4.30 3.79 3.18
N VAL A 8 -3.13 4.14 3.73
CA VAL A 8 -2.87 4.05 5.19
C VAL A 8 -3.86 4.92 5.98
N ARG A 9 -4.11 6.16 5.52
CA ARG A 9 -5.03 7.08 6.21
C ARG A 9 -6.48 6.57 6.17
N GLN A 10 -6.89 5.99 5.04
CA GLN A 10 -8.22 5.39 4.89
C GLN A 10 -8.38 4.18 5.80
N ALA A 11 -7.41 3.24 5.81
CA ALA A 11 -7.42 2.09 6.71
C ALA A 11 -7.49 2.52 8.19
N ALA A 12 -6.67 3.50 8.60
CA ALA A 12 -6.69 4.02 9.96
C ALA A 12 -8.05 4.64 10.34
N THR A 13 -8.68 5.35 9.40
CA THR A 13 -10.01 5.95 9.60
C THR A 13 -11.07 4.86 9.81
N LEU A 14 -11.07 3.83 8.95
CA LEU A 14 -12.01 2.71 9.05
C LEU A 14 -11.88 1.97 10.39
N LEU A 15 -10.65 1.69 10.84
CA LEU A 15 -10.40 1.07 12.15
C LEU A 15 -10.84 1.98 13.31
N GLY A 16 -10.68 3.29 13.17
CA GLY A 16 -11.17 4.27 14.14
C GLY A 16 -12.69 4.27 14.29
N VAL A 17 -13.42 4.08 13.19
CA VAL A 17 -14.88 3.94 13.20
C VAL A 17 -15.31 2.57 13.74
N ALA A 18 -14.64 1.50 13.32
CA ALA A 18 -14.92 0.13 13.78
C ALA A 18 -14.83 0.00 15.32
N ARG A 19 -13.88 0.70 15.95
CA ARG A 19 -13.73 0.73 17.41
C ARG A 19 -14.84 1.50 18.15
N LYS A 20 -15.57 2.38 17.47
CA LYS A 20 -16.59 3.25 18.08
C LYS A 20 -18.01 2.77 17.85
N THR A 21 -18.22 1.89 16.88
CA THR A 21 -19.55 1.31 16.62
C THR A 21 -19.86 0.18 17.59
N ALA A 22 -21.12 0.06 17.99
CA ALA A 22 -21.64 -1.07 18.76
C ALA A 22 -22.21 -2.19 17.87
N ASP A 23 -22.34 -1.95 16.55
CA ASP A 23 -22.79 -2.95 15.60
C ASP A 23 -21.61 -3.86 15.20
N PRO A 24 -21.63 -5.15 15.56
CA PRO A 24 -20.54 -6.08 15.28
C PRO A 24 -20.41 -6.40 13.78
N ASN A 25 -21.51 -6.40 13.02
CA ASN A 25 -21.47 -6.65 11.58
C ASN A 25 -20.82 -5.48 10.86
N LEU A 26 -21.16 -4.25 11.26
CA LEU A 26 -20.53 -3.05 10.73
C LEU A 26 -19.04 -2.99 11.10
N ALA A 27 -18.69 -3.32 12.34
CA ALA A 27 -17.29 -3.38 12.77
C ALA A 27 -16.48 -4.37 11.92
N ALA A 28 -17.00 -5.58 11.69
CA ALA A 28 -16.36 -6.59 10.87
C ALA A 28 -16.16 -6.13 9.42
N ALA A 29 -17.18 -5.50 8.80
CA ALA A 29 -17.09 -4.99 7.44
C ALA A 29 -16.03 -3.87 7.31
N LEU A 30 -15.95 -2.97 8.30
CA LEU A 30 -14.94 -1.90 8.32
C LEU A 30 -13.52 -2.45 8.49
N VAL A 31 -13.32 -3.46 9.33
CA VAL A 31 -12.03 -4.15 9.48
C VAL A 31 -11.63 -4.86 8.19
N GLY A 32 -12.54 -5.61 7.56
CA GLY A 32 -12.28 -6.25 6.28
C GLY A 32 -11.85 -5.24 5.21
N LYS A 33 -12.57 -4.11 5.11
CA LYS A 33 -12.22 -3.07 4.15
C LYS A 33 -10.87 -2.39 4.44
N ALA A 34 -10.52 -2.23 5.72
CA ALA A 34 -9.21 -1.72 6.10
C ALA A 34 -8.09 -2.68 5.69
N ALA A 35 -8.31 -3.99 5.81
CA ALA A 35 -7.36 -5.01 5.35
C ALA A 35 -7.14 -4.93 3.84
N ASP A 36 -8.21 -4.80 3.03
CA ASP A 36 -8.09 -4.64 1.57
C ASP A 36 -7.20 -3.46 1.15
N TYR A 37 -7.27 -2.34 1.89
CA TYR A 37 -6.42 -1.19 1.62
C TYR A 37 -4.96 -1.42 2.00
N LEU A 38 -4.69 -2.21 3.04
CA LEU A 38 -3.33 -2.57 3.42
C LEU A 38 -2.73 -3.59 2.44
N SER A 39 -3.49 -4.57 1.97
CA SER A 39 -3.04 -5.52 0.94
C SER A 39 -2.68 -4.82 -0.38
N GLN A 40 -3.44 -3.80 -0.79
CA GLN A 40 -3.08 -2.98 -1.96
C GLN A 40 -1.74 -2.25 -1.79
N ILE A 41 -1.33 -1.93 -0.57
CA ILE A 41 -0.01 -1.34 -0.33
C ILE A 41 1.06 -2.40 -0.57
N ASP A 42 0.87 -3.61 -0.05
CA ASP A 42 1.83 -4.70 -0.19
C ASP A 42 1.99 -5.12 -1.66
N GLU A 43 0.91 -5.15 -2.43
CA GLU A 43 0.92 -5.42 -3.88
C GLU A 43 1.52 -4.28 -4.71
N ALA A 44 1.35 -3.03 -4.27
CA ALA A 44 1.85 -1.86 -4.96
C ALA A 44 3.34 -1.56 -4.70
N VAL A 45 4.00 -2.31 -3.80
CA VAL A 45 5.46 -2.31 -3.70
C VAL A 45 5.99 -3.08 -4.92
N PRO A 46 6.61 -2.43 -5.92
CA PRO A 46 7.29 -3.18 -6.96
C PRO A 46 8.34 -4.06 -6.27
N PRO A 47 8.61 -5.29 -6.75
CA PRO A 47 9.85 -5.95 -6.40
C PRO A 47 10.95 -4.93 -6.62
N LEU A 48 11.75 -4.64 -5.60
CA LEU A 48 12.98 -3.88 -5.77
C LEU A 48 13.76 -4.63 -6.84
N ASP A 49 13.67 -4.15 -8.08
CA ASP A 49 14.40 -4.71 -9.20
C ASP A 49 15.86 -4.33 -8.97
N ARG A 50 16.49 -5.11 -8.10
CA ARG A 50 17.92 -5.10 -7.77
C ARG A 50 18.70 -5.79 -8.88
N SER A 51 18.23 -5.75 -10.10
CA SER A 51 19.06 -6.06 -11.24
C SER A 51 20.11 -4.93 -11.32
N PRO A 52 21.42 -5.23 -11.17
CA PRO A 52 22.44 -4.21 -11.29
C PRO A 52 22.34 -3.60 -12.68
N GLN A 53 21.90 -2.35 -12.75
CA GLN A 53 21.93 -1.58 -13.98
C GLN A 53 23.41 -1.44 -14.35
N PRO A 54 23.89 -2.03 -15.46
CA PRO A 54 25.29 -1.89 -15.85
C PRO A 54 25.57 -0.39 -16.05
N PRO A 55 26.72 0.11 -15.56
CA PRO A 55 27.10 1.48 -15.83
C PRO A 55 27.17 1.63 -17.35
N ASP A 56 26.45 2.62 -17.86
CA ASP A 56 26.45 2.98 -19.28
C ASP A 56 27.92 3.25 -19.67
N VAL A 57 28.48 2.35 -20.49
CA VAL A 57 29.87 2.47 -20.93
C VAL A 57 29.93 3.53 -22.03
N GLU A 58 30.61 4.64 -21.75
CA GLU A 58 30.91 5.68 -22.74
C GLU A 58 31.47 5.06 -24.03
N PRO A 59 30.99 5.44 -25.23
CA PRO A 59 31.58 4.97 -26.46
C PRO A 59 32.97 5.60 -26.61
N SER A 60 34.00 4.75 -26.65
CA SER A 60 35.38 5.13 -26.92
C SER A 60 35.47 6.02 -28.17
N ARG A 61 35.84 7.29 -28.00
CA ARG A 61 36.40 8.12 -29.07
C ARG A 61 37.85 7.69 -29.29
N GLY A 62 38.16 7.27 -30.51
CA GLY A 62 39.51 6.97 -31.00
C GLY A 62 39.47 6.48 -32.43
#